data_AF-A0A062X4C5-F1
#
_entry.id   AF-A0A062X4C5-F1
#
_cell.length_a   1.000
_cell.length_b   1.000
_cell.length_c   1.000
_cell.angle_alpha   90.00
_cell.angle_beta   90.00
_cell.angle_gamma   90.00
#
_symmetry.space_group_name_H-M   'P 1'
#
loop_
_entity.id
_entity.type
_entity.pdbx_description
1 polymer ?
#
loop_
_entity_poly.entity_id
_entity_poly.type
_entity_poly.pdbx_seq_one_letter_code
_entity_poly.pdbx_strand_id
1 'polypeptide(L)' 'MSTPGIGHPLYPPLRPTVTVEELLATRGTQPIRSLDDLAADTFDSDEELDEFLAFTYAERRRDVA' A
#
# COMPACT_ATOMS: atom_id res chain seq x y z
N MET A 1 -5.40 -37.22 -12.55
CA MET A 1 -6.41 -36.79 -11.57
C MET A 1 -6.26 -35.29 -11.40
N SER A 2 -6.94 -34.50 -12.23
CA SER A 2 -6.85 -33.04 -12.21
C SER A 2 -7.86 -32.50 -11.19
N THR A 3 -7.35 -31.89 -10.12
CA THR A 3 -8.16 -31.04 -9.24
C THR A 3 -8.73 -29.90 -10.09
N PRO A 4 -10.05 -29.71 -10.16
CA PRO A 4 -10.60 -28.58 -10.89
C PRO A 4 -10.13 -27.30 -10.18
N GLY A 5 -9.41 -26.46 -10.93
CA GLY A 5 -8.99 -25.14 -10.48
C GLY A 5 -10.20 -24.41 -9.92
N ILE A 6 -10.11 -24.06 -8.64
CA ILE A 6 -11.12 -23.29 -7.93
C ILE A 6 -11.25 -21.99 -8.73
N GLY A 7 -12.32 -21.88 -9.52
CA GLY A 7 -12.65 -20.65 -10.22
C GLY A 7 -12.69 -19.55 -9.18
N HIS A 8 -11.77 -18.59 -9.28
CA HIS A 8 -11.82 -17.41 -8.42
C HIS A 8 -13.22 -16.83 -8.54
N PRO A 9 -14.02 -16.84 -7.47
CA PRO A 9 -15.36 -16.32 -7.57
C PRO A 9 -15.25 -14.83 -7.90
N LEU A 10 -15.93 -14.41 -8.97
CA LEU A 10 -16.05 -13.04 -9.47
C LEU A 10 -16.87 -12.18 -8.49
N TYR A 11 -16.52 -12.16 -7.21
CA TYR A 11 -17.11 -11.22 -6.28
C TYR A 11 -16.59 -9.82 -6.64
N PRO A 12 -17.48 -8.81 -6.80
CA PRO A 12 -17.01 -7.44 -6.80
C PRO A 12 -16.19 -7.22 -5.52
N PRO A 13 -15.09 -6.44 -5.57
CA PRO A 13 -14.28 -6.20 -4.38
C PRO A 13 -15.22 -5.76 -3.27
N LEU A 14 -15.13 -6.45 -2.12
CA LEU A 14 -15.97 -6.19 -0.96
C LEU A 14 -15.80 -4.72 -0.63
N ARG A 15 -16.78 -3.88 -0.99
CA ARG A 15 -16.69 -2.46 -0.72
C ARG A 15 -16.75 -2.32 0.80
N PRO A 16 -15.82 -1.57 1.41
CA PRO A 16 -15.91 -1.27 2.82
C PRO A 16 -17.33 -0.77 3.13
N THR A 17 -17.97 -1.36 4.12
CA THR A 17 -19.29 -0.91 4.60
C THR A 17 -19.17 0.36 5.44
N VAL A 18 -17.95 0.74 5.79
CA VAL A 18 -17.59 1.92 6.58
C VAL A 18 -17.24 3.10 5.68
N THR A 19 -17.64 4.30 6.09
CA THR A 19 -17.35 5.52 5.34
C THR A 19 -15.88 5.91 5.47
N VAL A 20 -15.43 6.79 4.58
CA VAL A 20 -14.06 7.33 4.65
C VAL A 20 -13.85 8.07 5.98
N GLU A 21 -14.86 8.81 6.44
CA GLU A 21 -14.84 9.54 7.70
C GLU A 21 -14.69 8.59 8.90
N GLU A 22 -15.38 7.45 8.90
CA GLU A 22 -15.26 6.43 9.94
C GLU A 22 -13.87 5.77 9.95
N LEU A 23 -13.30 5.52 8.77
CA LEU A 23 -11.93 5.01 8.63
C LEU A 23 -10.90 6.01 9.17
N LEU A 24 -11.04 7.29 8.82
CA LEU A 24 -10.16 8.36 9.29
C LEU A 24 -10.24 8.53 10.80
N ALA A 25 -11.46 8.53 11.36
CA ALA A 25 -11.68 8.61 12.80
C ALA A 25 -11.06 7.41 13.53
N THR A 26 -11.23 6.19 13.00
CA THR A 26 -10.64 4.96 13.57
C THR A 26 -9.11 4.99 13.53
N ARG A 27 -8.53 5.50 12.45
CA ARG A 27 -7.08 5.64 12.28
C ARG A 27 -6.50 6.84 13.04
N GLY A 28 -7.33 7.77 13.51
CA GLY A 28 -6.90 9.03 14.11
C GLY A 28 -6.17 9.95 13.12
N THR A 29 -6.52 9.88 11.83
CA THR A 29 -5.82 10.60 10.75
C THR A 29 -6.73 11.60 10.05
N GLN A 30 -6.15 12.50 9.26
CA GLN A 30 -6.86 13.46 8.44
C GLN A 30 -6.47 13.29 6.96
N PRO A 31 -7.33 13.68 6.01
CA PRO A 31 -6.97 13.70 4.60
C PRO A 31 -5.79 14.64 4.34
N ILE A 32 -4.86 14.19 3.51
CA ILE A 32 -3.74 14.99 3.01
C ILE A 32 -4.28 16.12 2.11
N ARG A 33 -3.94 17.37 2.42
CA ARG A 33 -4.38 18.56 1.67
C ARG A 33 -3.26 19.21 0.87
N SER A 34 -2.01 18.98 1.25
CA SER A 34 -0.83 19.48 0.52
C SER A 34 0.33 18.48 0.58
N LEU A 35 1.40 18.79 -0.16
CA LEU A 35 2.65 18.05 -0.03
C LEU A 35 3.31 18.26 1.33
N ASP A 36 3.07 19.39 1.98
CA ASP A 36 3.61 19.66 3.32
C ASP A 36 3.04 18.69 4.36
N ASP A 37 1.78 18.26 4.19
CA ASP A 37 1.16 17.24 5.06
C ASP A 37 1.82 15.85 4.91
N LEU A 38 2.56 15.62 3.83
CA LEU A 38 3.33 14.40 3.58
C LEU A 38 4.76 14.48 4.09
N ALA A 39 5.23 15.66 4.50
CA ALA A 39 6.59 15.81 5.01
C ALA A 39 6.71 15.12 6.37
N ALA A 40 7.58 14.12 6.45
CA ALA A 40 7.87 13.40 7.68
C ALA A 40 9.35 12.98 7.69
N ASP A 41 9.95 13.04 8.88
CA ASP A 41 11.28 12.48 9.13
C ASP A 41 11.15 10.95 9.21
N THR A 42 11.13 10.34 8.02
CA THR A 42 10.69 8.94 7.86
C THR A 42 11.84 7.96 8.00
N PHE A 43 13.06 8.38 7.68
CA PHE A 43 14.27 7.56 7.72
C PHE A 43 15.22 8.13 8.76
N ASP A 44 15.78 7.26 9.60
CA ASP A 44 16.71 7.66 10.66
C ASP A 44 18.10 7.99 10.09
N SER A 45 18.39 7.60 8.84
CA SER A 45 19.66 7.86 8.16
C SER A 45 19.57 7.79 6.62
N ASP A 46 20.52 8.42 5.95
CA ASP A 46 20.68 8.32 4.49
C ASP A 46 20.96 6.87 4.02
N GLU A 47 21.62 6.07 4.86
CA GLU A 47 21.90 4.65 4.57
C GLU A 47 20.60 3.82 4.53
N GLU A 48 19.67 4.07 5.46
CA GLU A 48 18.36 3.42 5.45
C GLU A 48 17.54 3.81 4.21
N LEU A 49 17.59 5.08 3.81
CA LEU A 49 16.96 5.56 2.57
C LEU A 49 17.54 4.83 1.34
N ASP A 50 18.87 4.70 1.26
CA ASP A 50 19.54 4.01 0.16
C ASP A 50 19.15 2.53 0.08
N GLU A 51 19.07 1.83 1.21
CA GLU A 51 18.59 0.44 1.29
C GLU A 51 17.15 0.31 0.79
N PHE A 52 16.25 1.21 1.22
CA PHE A 52 14.85 1.21 0.79
C PHE A 52 14.72 1.43 -0.73
N LEU A 53 15.50 2.35 -1.30
CA LEU A 53 15.52 2.61 -2.73
C LEU A 53 16.02 1.38 -3.50
N ALA A 54 17.13 0.76 -3.06
CA ALA A 54 17.67 -0.44 -3.69
C ALA A 54 16.65 -1.59 -3.70
N PHE A 55 15.96 -1.81 -2.57
CA PHE A 55 14.89 -2.80 -2.45
C PHE A 55 13.75 -2.50 -3.43
N THR A 56 13.24 -1.27 -3.46
CA THR A 56 12.12 -0.86 -4.31
C THR A 56 12.45 -1.02 -5.81
N TYR A 57 13.66 -0.65 -6.21
CA TYR A 57 14.11 -0.83 -7.60
C TYR A 57 14.22 -2.31 -7.99
N ALA A 58 14.71 -3.16 -7.08
CA ALA A 58 14.79 -4.59 -7.31
C ALA A 58 13.40 -5.22 -7.49
N GLU A 59 12.45 -4.90 -6.59
CA GLU A 59 11.06 -5.37 -6.68
C GLU A 59 10.38 -4.93 -7.98
N ARG A 60 10.46 -3.64 -8.32
CA ARG A 60 9.87 -3.13 -9.57
C ARG A 60 10.42 -3.84 -10.81
N ARG A 61 11.70 -4.22 -10.79
CA ARG A 61 12.33 -4.89 -11.92
C ARG A 61 11.99 -6.38 -11.99
N ARG A 62 11.56 -7.01 -10.90
CA ARG A 62 11.09 -8.40 -10.88
C ARG A 62 9.80 -8.57 -11.68
N ASP A 63 8.91 -7.59 -11.67
CA ASP A 63 7.64 -7.62 -12.42
C ASP A 63 7.80 -7.36 -13.93
N VAL A 64 8.98 -6.93 -14.37
CA VAL A 64 9.28 -6.60 -15.77
C VAL A 64 10.03 -7.74 -16.49
N ALA A 65 10.44 -8.79 -15.77
CA ALA A 65 11.26 -9.90 -16.28
C ALA A 65 10.45 -11.17 -16.59
#